data_AF-A0A9D2QXI3-F1
#
_entry.id   AF-A0A9D2QXI3-F1
#
_cell.length_a   1.000
_cell.length_b   1.000
_cell.length_c   1.000
_cell.angle_alpha   90.00
_cell.angle_beta   90.00
_cell.angle_gamma   90.00
#
_symmetry.space_group_name_H-M   'P 1'
#
loop_
_entity.id
_entity.type
_entity.pdbx_description
1 polymer ?
#
loop_
_entity_poly.entity_id
_entity_poly.type
_entity_poly.pdbx_seq_one_letter_code
_entity_poly.pdbx_strand_id
1 'polypeptide(L)'
;MRPRFDQQLEELNLELIKMGSLCERGIRKAVDLLMEENTNASIKDVDIIEEEINQKERDIETLCMRLLLQQQPVATDLRNISSALKMISDMERIGDQAQDIANMAEFVKVQEIAHKIHIG
;
A
#
# COMPACT_ATOMS: atom_id res chain seq x y z
N MET A 1 20.50 22.65 -16.06
CA MET A 1 19.42 21.65 -16.26
C MET A 1 20.03 20.28 -16.01
N ARG A 2 19.40 19.42 -15.20
CA ARG A 2 19.95 18.12 -14.77
C ARG A 2 19.05 17.00 -15.32
N PRO A 3 19.07 16.72 -16.64
CA PRO A 3 18.04 15.92 -17.32
C PRO A 3 17.89 14.51 -16.74
N ARG A 4 19.01 13.90 -16.31
CA ARG A 4 18.98 12.59 -15.65
C ARG A 4 18.29 12.63 -14.28
N PHE A 5 18.53 13.68 -13.50
CA PHE A 5 17.89 13.84 -12.19
C PHE A 5 16.40 14.09 -12.34
N ASP A 6 16.02 14.95 -13.28
CA ASP A 6 14.63 15.26 -13.58
C ASP A 6 13.86 13.99 -14.02
N GLN A 7 14.48 13.15 -14.86
CA GLN A 7 13.93 11.85 -15.26
C GLN A 7 13.75 10.89 -14.07
N GLN A 8 14.70 10.87 -13.13
CA GLN A 8 14.59 10.02 -11.94
C GLN A 8 13.52 10.53 -10.95
N LEU A 9 13.27 11.85 -10.89
CA LEU A 9 12.16 12.41 -10.12
C LEU A 9 10.81 12.05 -10.76
N GLU A 10 10.73 12.03 -12.09
CA GLU A 10 9.54 11.57 -12.79
C GLU A 10 9.29 10.07 -12.56
N GLU A 11 10.34 9.25 -12.61
CA GLU A 11 10.30 7.83 -12.24
C GLU A 11 9.79 7.65 -10.80
N LEU A 12 10.32 8.41 -9.84
CA LEU A 12 9.86 8.40 -8.46
C LEU A 12 8.35 8.68 -8.35
N ASN A 13 7.87 9.71 -9.06
CA ASN A 13 6.45 10.05 -9.06
C ASN A 13 5.58 8.92 -9.64
N LEU A 14 6.03 8.29 -10.72
CA LEU A 14 5.33 7.15 -11.32
C LEU A 14 5.26 5.94 -10.37
N GLU A 15 6.34 5.65 -9.64
CA GLU A 15 6.33 4.55 -8.66
C GLU A 15 5.41 4.85 -7.47
N LEU A 16 5.35 6.11 -6.99
CA LEU A 16 4.39 6.53 -5.96
C LEU A 16 2.93 6.35 -6.42
N ILE A 17 2.61 6.70 -7.68
CA ILE A 17 1.27 6.50 -8.25
C ILE A 17 0.92 5.01 -8.30
N LYS A 18 1.88 4.16 -8.71
CA LYS A 18 1.69 2.70 -8.75
C LYS A 18 1.44 2.14 -7.36
N MET A 19 2.23 2.54 -6.35
CA MET A 19 2.03 2.12 -4.96
C MET A 19 0.66 2.57 -4.43
N GLY A 20 0.25 3.81 -4.71
CA GLY A 20 -1.10 4.29 -4.36
C GLY A 20 -2.23 3.48 -5.00
N SER A 21 -2.05 3.03 -6.25
CA SER A 21 -3.00 2.14 -6.92
C SER A 21 -3.07 0.76 -6.26
N LEU A 22 -1.97 0.24 -5.73
CA LEU A 22 -1.96 -0.98 -4.93
C LEU A 22 -2.74 -0.79 -3.62
N CYS A 23 -2.51 0.32 -2.90
CA CYS A 23 -3.26 0.65 -1.69
C CYS A 23 -4.78 0.70 -1.97
N GLU A 24 -5.20 1.38 -3.04
CA GLU A 24 -6.61 1.45 -3.44
C GLU A 24 -7.21 0.05 -3.68
N ARG A 25 -6.48 -0.80 -4.40
CA ARG A 25 -6.90 -2.19 -4.67
C ARG A 25 -7.00 -3.02 -3.39
N GLY A 26 -6.03 -2.89 -2.47
CA GLY A 26 -6.00 -3.57 -1.18
C GLY A 26 -7.20 -3.19 -0.32
N ILE A 27 -7.45 -1.88 -0.17
CA ILE A 27 -8.63 -1.35 0.54
C ILE A 27 -9.91 -1.89 -0.08
N ARG A 28 -10.05 -1.84 -1.41
CA ARG A 28 -11.26 -2.30 -2.09
C ARG A 28 -11.55 -3.78 -1.81
N LYS A 29 -10.52 -4.63 -1.90
CA LYS A 29 -10.65 -6.07 -1.62
C LYS A 29 -11.01 -6.36 -0.16
N ALA A 30 -10.40 -5.64 0.78
CA ALA A 30 -10.72 -5.76 2.19
C ALA A 30 -12.18 -5.36 2.49
N VAL A 31 -12.67 -4.28 1.86
CA VAL A 31 -14.07 -3.85 1.97
C VAL A 31 -15.03 -4.87 1.34
N ASP A 32 -14.72 -5.38 0.14
CA ASP A 32 -15.54 -6.40 -0.52
C ASP A 32 -15.65 -7.69 0.34
N LEU A 33 -14.58 -8.07 1.05
CA LEU A 33 -14.57 -9.19 2.00
C LEU A 33 -15.46 -8.94 3.22
N LEU A 34 -15.38 -7.73 3.78
CA LEU A 34 -16.13 -7.31 4.98
C LEU A 34 -17.63 -7.17 4.71
N MET A 35 -18.01 -6.61 3.56
CA MET A 35 -19.41 -6.35 3.19
C MET A 35 -20.09 -7.53 2.50
N GLU A 36 -19.35 -8.60 2.18
CA GLU A 36 -19.83 -9.75 1.40
C GLU A 36 -20.33 -9.41 -0.02
N GLU A 37 -19.95 -8.24 -0.56
CA GLU A 37 -20.40 -7.78 -1.87
C GLU A 37 -19.78 -8.58 -3.03
N ASN A 38 -18.78 -9.44 -2.76
CA ASN A 38 -18.10 -10.22 -3.79
C ASN A 38 -17.63 -11.61 -3.31
N THR A 39 -18.24 -12.68 -3.84
CA THR A 39 -17.87 -14.07 -3.50
C THR A 39 -16.48 -14.49 -3.98
N ASN A 40 -15.83 -13.68 -4.82
CA ASN A 40 -14.51 -13.96 -5.37
C ASN A 40 -13.38 -13.21 -4.65
N ALA A 41 -13.68 -12.35 -3.68
CA ALA A 41 -12.64 -11.72 -2.88
C ALA A 41 -12.11 -12.73 -1.86
N SER A 42 -10.78 -12.83 -1.74
CA SER A 42 -10.08 -13.75 -0.84
C SER A 42 -9.07 -12.98 0.00
N ILE A 43 -8.88 -13.39 1.26
CA ILE A 43 -7.83 -12.83 2.14
C ILE A 43 -6.46 -12.94 1.46
N LYS A 44 -6.21 -14.06 0.77
CA LYS A 44 -4.97 -14.26 0.01
C LYS A 44 -4.72 -13.19 -1.06
N ASP A 45 -5.77 -12.65 -1.69
CA ASP A 45 -5.61 -11.57 -2.66
C ASP A 45 -5.10 -10.29 -1.96
N VAL A 46 -5.57 -10.03 -0.73
CA VAL A 46 -5.15 -8.88 0.07
C VAL A 46 -3.70 -9.08 0.56
N ASP A 47 -3.34 -10.27 1.02
CA ASP A 47 -1.97 -10.62 1.42
C ASP A 47 -0.96 -10.41 0.29
N ILE A 48 -1.31 -10.84 -0.93
CA ILE A 48 -0.45 -10.64 -2.10
C ILE A 48 -0.25 -9.14 -2.39
N ILE A 49 -1.31 -8.33 -2.26
CA ILE A 49 -1.24 -6.89 -2.47
C ILE A 49 -0.39 -6.22 -1.38
N GLU A 50 -0.51 -6.64 -0.13
CA GLU A 50 0.34 -6.16 0.98
C GLU A 50 1.82 -6.45 0.71
N GLU A 51 2.15 -7.66 0.23
CA GLU A 51 3.54 -8.02 -0.11
C GLU A 51 4.06 -7.17 -1.29
N GLU A 52 3.21 -6.90 -2.29
CA GLU A 52 3.53 -5.98 -3.39
C GLU A 52 3.77 -4.54 -2.91
N ILE A 53 2.99 -4.04 -1.94
CA ILE A 53 3.16 -2.72 -1.32
C ILE A 53 4.49 -2.66 -0.57
N ASN A 54 4.80 -3.66 0.25
CA ASN A 54 6.06 -3.77 0.98
C ASN A 54 7.27 -3.78 0.05
N GLN A 55 7.18 -4.50 -1.07
CA GLN A 55 8.26 -4.49 -2.06
C GLN A 55 8.38 -3.11 -2.73
N LYS A 56 7.26 -2.45 -3.04
CA LYS A 56 7.25 -1.09 -3.60
C LYS A 56 7.86 -0.06 -2.65
N GLU A 57 7.59 -0.16 -1.36
CA GLU A 57 8.22 0.70 -0.35
C GLU A 57 9.75 0.59 -0.44
N ARG A 58 10.29 -0.63 -0.38
CA ARG A 58 11.74 -0.88 -0.48
C ARG A 58 12.36 -0.37 -1.79
N ASP A 59 11.67 -0.58 -2.91
CA ASP A 59 12.10 -0.12 -4.23
C ASP A 59 12.18 1.42 -4.28
N ILE A 60 11.14 2.10 -3.80
CA ILE A 60 11.03 3.56 -3.80
C ILE A 60 12.02 4.18 -2.81
N GLU A 61 12.19 3.58 -1.62
CA GLU A 61 13.20 4.00 -0.65
C GLU A 61 14.61 3.94 -1.27
N THR A 62 14.92 2.85 -1.97
CA THR A 62 16.19 2.69 -2.67
C THR A 62 16.40 3.77 -3.74
N LEU A 63 15.36 4.12 -4.50
CA LEU A 63 15.42 5.20 -5.49
C LEU A 63 15.64 6.56 -4.81
N CYS A 64 14.93 6.85 -3.72
CA CYS A 64 15.09 8.07 -2.93
C CYS A 64 16.52 8.20 -2.39
N MET A 65 17.07 7.13 -1.80
CA MET A 65 18.44 7.12 -1.28
C MET A 65 19.47 7.35 -2.40
N ARG A 66 19.26 6.76 -3.57
CA ARG A 66 20.12 7.01 -4.75
C ARG A 66 20.08 8.48 -5.18
N LEU A 67 18.90 9.09 -5.23
CA LEU A 67 18.73 10.49 -5.58
C LEU A 67 19.43 11.43 -4.57
N LEU A 68 19.27 11.16 -3.27
CA LEU A 68 19.91 11.94 -2.20
C LEU A 68 21.44 11.85 -2.28
N LEU A 69 21.98 10.64 -2.41
CA LEU A 69 23.42 10.40 -2.36
C LEU A 69 24.16 10.85 -3.61
N GLN A 70 23.57 10.68 -4.80
CA GLN A 70 24.25 10.98 -6.06
C GLN A 70 24.17 12.46 -6.49
N GLN A 71 23.12 13.18 -6.08
CA GLN A 71 22.83 14.50 -6.65
C GLN A 71 22.86 15.64 -5.61
N GLN A 72 23.02 15.32 -4.31
CA GLN A 72 22.99 16.27 -3.19
C GLN A 72 21.91 17.36 -3.36
N PRO A 73 20.64 16.97 -3.54
CA PRO A 73 19.55 17.90 -3.81
C PRO A 73 19.32 18.86 -2.63
N VAL A 74 18.87 20.07 -2.92
CA VAL A 74 18.61 21.12 -1.93
C VAL A 74 17.20 21.69 -2.07
N ALA A 75 16.71 22.36 -1.03
CA ALA A 75 15.42 23.06 -1.02
C ALA A 75 14.26 22.19 -1.51
N THR A 76 13.69 22.52 -2.68
CA THR A 76 12.53 21.85 -3.26
C THR A 76 12.80 20.39 -3.58
N ASP A 77 13.94 20.09 -4.19
CA ASP A 77 14.30 18.72 -4.58
C ASP A 77 14.38 17.80 -3.35
N LEU A 78 15.06 18.29 -2.30
CA LEU A 78 15.18 17.58 -1.03
C LEU A 78 13.82 17.39 -0.35
N ARG A 79 12.96 18.42 -0.39
CA ARG A 79 11.60 18.35 0.16
C ARG A 79 10.75 17.32 -0.58
N ASN A 80 10.83 17.27 -1.91
CA ASN A 80 10.08 16.30 -2.71
C ASN A 80 10.49 14.86 -2.36
N ILE A 81 11.80 14.58 -2.31
CA ILE A 81 12.30 13.23 -2.00
C ILE A 81 11.98 12.84 -0.54
N SER A 82 12.18 13.75 0.41
CA SER A 82 11.83 13.47 1.81
C SER A 82 10.33 13.30 2.06
N SER A 83 9.49 13.97 1.27
CA SER A 83 8.03 13.78 1.32
C SER A 83 7.65 12.42 0.75
N ALA A 84 8.27 12.00 -0.36
CA ALA A 84 8.08 10.67 -0.92
C ALA A 84 8.41 9.56 0.09
N LEU A 85 9.54 9.68 0.82
CA LEU A 85 9.92 8.72 1.87
C LEU A 85 8.87 8.62 2.99
N LYS A 86 8.22 9.73 3.36
CA LYS A 86 7.14 9.68 4.36
C LYS A 86 5.88 9.03 3.78
N MET A 87 5.53 9.39 2.55
CA MET A 87 4.34 8.87 1.88
C MET A 87 4.39 7.36 1.69
N ILE A 88 5.55 6.79 1.35
CA ILE A 88 5.65 5.33 1.17
C ILE A 88 5.44 4.57 2.48
N SER A 89 5.93 5.10 3.61
CA SER A 89 5.69 4.50 4.92
C SER A 89 4.22 4.64 5.33
N ASP A 90 3.58 5.77 5.04
CA ASP A 90 2.14 5.90 5.24
C ASP A 90 1.33 4.94 4.35
N MET A 91 1.79 4.66 3.13
CA MET A 91 1.17 3.72 2.18
C MET A 91 1.36 2.26 2.57
N GLU A 92 2.52 1.88 3.12
CA GLU A 92 2.75 0.54 3.69
C GLU A 92 1.77 0.26 4.83
N ARG A 93 1.63 1.23 5.75
CA ARG A 93 0.65 1.13 6.84
C ARG A 93 -0.80 1.03 6.35
N ILE A 94 -1.13 1.61 5.20
CA ILE A 94 -2.45 1.42 4.58
C ILE A 94 -2.62 -0.03 4.10
N GLY A 95 -1.56 -0.65 3.55
CA GLY A 95 -1.52 -2.06 3.19
C GLY A 95 -1.79 -2.97 4.38
N ASP A 96 -1.05 -2.77 5.48
CA ASP A 96 -1.24 -3.49 6.74
C ASP A 96 -2.67 -3.38 7.25
N GLN A 97 -3.22 -2.17 7.29
CA GLN A 97 -4.58 -1.92 7.75
C GLN A 97 -5.62 -2.60 6.85
N ALA A 98 -5.39 -2.67 5.55
CA ALA A 98 -6.28 -3.40 4.64
C ALA A 98 -6.24 -4.91 4.92
N GLN A 99 -5.05 -5.48 5.18
CA GLN A 99 -4.90 -6.87 5.60
C GLN A 99 -5.61 -7.15 6.93
N ASP A 100 -5.44 -6.28 7.93
CA ASP A 100 -6.14 -6.39 9.21
C ASP A 100 -7.66 -6.39 9.05
N ILE A 101 -8.21 -5.51 8.20
CA ILE A 101 -9.64 -5.48 7.89
C ILE A 101 -10.10 -6.80 7.24
N ALA A 102 -9.32 -7.32 6.29
CA ALA A 102 -9.62 -8.58 5.63
C ALA A 102 -9.65 -9.77 6.62
N ASN A 103 -8.70 -9.81 7.54
CA ASN A 103 -8.65 -10.83 8.60
C ASN A 103 -9.82 -10.69 9.59
N MET A 104 -10.17 -9.46 9.98
CA MET A 104 -11.32 -9.21 10.86
C MET A 104 -12.64 -9.62 10.21
N ALA A 105 -12.78 -9.46 8.89
CA ALA A 105 -13.98 -9.86 8.18
C ALA A 105 -14.31 -11.36 8.34
N GLU A 106 -13.30 -12.22 8.36
CA GLU A 106 -13.50 -13.66 8.63
C GLU A 106 -14.01 -13.92 10.04
N PHE A 107 -13.43 -13.24 11.04
CA PHE A 107 -13.83 -13.40 12.44
C PHE A 107 -15.28 -12.95 12.69
N VAL A 108 -15.70 -11.82 12.09
CA VAL A 108 -17.07 -11.32 12.20
C VAL A 108 -18.08 -12.32 11.61
N LYS A 109 -17.77 -12.93 10.45
CA LYS A 109 -18.61 -13.96 9.84
C LYS A 109 -18.79 -15.18 10.75
N VAL A 110 -17.73 -15.63 11.42
CA VAL A 110 -17.81 -16.75 12.37
C VAL A 110 -18.76 -16.43 13.52
N GLN A 111 -18.74 -15.21 14.05
CA GLN A 111 -19.65 -14.81 15.13
C GLN A 111 -21.12 -14.75 14.69
N GLU A 112 -21.39 -14.24 13.47
CA GLU A 112 -22.76 -14.18 12.96
C GLU A 112 -23.37 -15.58 12.76
N ILE A 113 -22.57 -16.54 12.27
CA ILE A 113 -22.97 -17.95 12.16
C ILE A 113 -23.23 -18.55 13.54
N ALA A 114 -22.33 -18.34 14.51
CA ALA A 114 -22.48 -18.86 15.87
C ALA A 114 -23.76 -18.35 16.56
N HIS A 115 -24.14 -17.08 16.33
CA HIS A 115 -25.36 -16.50 16.88
C HIS A 115 -26.64 -17.04 16.21
N LYS A 116 -26.58 -17.44 14.92
CA LYS A 116 -27.70 -18.07 14.21
C LYS A 116 -27.91 -19.52 14.62
N ILE A 117 -26.87 -20.22 15.07
CA ILE A 117 -26.97 -21.58 15.62
C ILE A 117 -27.39 -21.47 17.10
N HIS A 118 -28.64 -21.11 17.36
CA HIS A 118 -29.25 -21.37 18.66
C HIS A 118 -29.50 -22.89 18.76
N ILE A 119 -28.57 -23.60 19.37
CA ILE A 119 -28.81 -24.98 19.82
C ILE A 119 -29.77 -24.86 21.01
N GLY A 120 -31.01 -25.31 20.83
CA GLY A 120 -32.01 -25.43 21.89
C GLY A 120 -31.63 -26.46 22.94
#